data_AF-A0A8T0QUP2-F1
#
_entry.id   AF-A0A8T0QUP2-F1
#
_cell.length_a   1.000
_cell.length_b   1.000
_cell.length_c   1.000
_cell.angle_alpha   90.00
_cell.angle_beta   90.00
_cell.angle_gamma   90.00
#
_symmetry.space_group_name_H-M   'P 1'
#
loop_
_entity.id
_entity.type
_entity.pdbx_description
1 polymer ?
#
loop_
_entity_poly.entity_id
_entity_poly.type
_entity_poly.pdbx_seq_one_letter_code
_entity_poly.pdbx_strand_id
1 'polypeptide(L)'
;MFLQEIKATNIETAVHQIVSEHLEDSRKSAPKVFYFDGWEYGLGASAVLRAIAEHPPPSLWEKFDKIIHIDCTRWKSRRALQRAIADELKITQQVAADFDRQDEEDDFSGLDQGSRAEIPDVTIVIARSLGQYRCLVIFHNGSDGMVDLASCGIPPPQLFGTKVLWCFSGGQLRDNSGFFETRTYHSSVFFMLLIFLANGMQY
;
A
#
# COMPACT_ATOMS: atom_id res chain seq x y z
N MET A 1 9.92 -4.25 -9.26
CA MET A 1 8.44 -4.16 -9.38
C MET A 1 8.08 -4.74 -10.72
N PHE A 2 7.12 -5.67 -10.77
CA PHE A 2 6.64 -6.24 -12.03
C PHE A 2 5.39 -5.47 -12.45
N LEU A 3 5.45 -4.80 -13.60
CA LEU A 3 4.29 -4.29 -14.30
C LEU A 3 3.75 -5.44 -15.14
N GLN A 4 2.53 -5.88 -14.87
CA GLN A 4 1.91 -6.96 -15.63
C GLN A 4 0.64 -6.46 -16.30
N GLU A 5 0.62 -6.60 -17.61
CA GLU A 5 -0.56 -6.33 -18.43
C GLU A 5 -1.54 -7.51 -18.28
N ILE A 6 -2.73 -7.23 -17.76
CA ILE A 6 -3.79 -8.23 -17.58
C ILE A 6 -4.73 -8.12 -18.77
N LYS A 7 -4.89 -9.22 -19.52
CA LYS A 7 -5.65 -9.27 -20.78
C LYS A 7 -7.15 -9.52 -20.60
N ALA A 8 -7.66 -9.37 -19.38
CA ALA A 8 -9.07 -9.60 -19.07
C ALA A 8 -9.96 -8.65 -19.88
N THR A 9 -11.21 -9.05 -20.15
CA THR A 9 -12.20 -8.22 -20.87
C THR A 9 -13.30 -7.66 -19.98
N ASN A 10 -13.34 -8.08 -18.71
CA ASN A 10 -14.30 -7.64 -17.71
C ASN A 10 -13.71 -7.79 -16.28
N ILE A 11 -14.42 -7.25 -15.28
CA ILE A 11 -13.99 -7.24 -13.88
C ILE A 11 -13.83 -8.65 -13.31
N GLU A 12 -14.77 -9.56 -13.58
CA GLU A 12 -14.75 -10.92 -13.05
C GLU A 12 -13.51 -11.69 -13.53
N THR A 13 -13.24 -11.63 -14.82
CA THR A 13 -12.04 -12.25 -15.42
C THR A 13 -10.76 -11.61 -14.89
N ALA A 14 -10.74 -10.28 -14.68
CA ALA A 14 -9.59 -9.58 -14.12
C ALA A 14 -9.32 -10.00 -12.67
N VAL A 15 -10.36 -10.07 -11.84
CA VAL A 15 -10.29 -10.58 -10.46
C VAL A 15 -9.69 -11.98 -10.46
N HIS A 16 -10.23 -12.88 -11.30
CA HIS A 16 -9.75 -14.26 -11.38
C HIS A 16 -8.27 -14.35 -11.77
N GLN A 17 -7.85 -13.62 -12.82
CA GLN A 17 -6.45 -13.59 -13.26
C GLN A 17 -5.52 -13.02 -12.18
N ILE A 18 -5.86 -11.88 -11.57
CA ILE A 18 -5.05 -11.28 -10.50
C ILE A 18 -4.88 -12.26 -9.34
N VAL A 19 -5.98 -12.87 -8.91
CA VAL A 19 -5.98 -13.75 -7.74
C VAL A 19 -5.14 -14.99 -8.01
N SER A 20 -5.46 -15.73 -9.09
CA SER A 20 -4.80 -17.00 -9.41
C SER A 20 -3.32 -16.85 -9.80
N GLU A 21 -2.98 -15.84 -10.60
CA GLU A 21 -1.63 -15.70 -11.15
C GLU A 21 -0.68 -14.93 -10.22
N HIS A 22 -1.21 -14.08 -9.33
CA HIS A 22 -0.39 -13.16 -8.54
C HIS A 22 -0.59 -13.30 -7.05
N LEU A 23 -1.81 -13.20 -6.55
CA LEU A 23 -2.04 -13.17 -5.10
C LEU A 23 -1.86 -14.56 -4.49
N GLU A 24 -2.21 -15.60 -5.22
CA GLU A 24 -2.05 -16.98 -4.79
C GLU A 24 -0.63 -17.53 -4.93
N ASP A 25 0.24 -16.90 -5.73
CA ASP A 25 1.60 -17.40 -5.96
C ASP A 25 2.45 -17.36 -4.67
N SER A 26 2.70 -18.53 -4.09
CA SER A 26 3.44 -18.68 -2.84
C SER A 26 4.92 -18.96 -3.03
N ARG A 27 5.46 -18.93 -4.27
CA ARG A 27 6.89 -19.12 -4.52
C ARG A 27 7.69 -18.07 -3.75
N LYS A 28 8.85 -18.45 -3.22
CA LYS A 28 9.76 -17.51 -2.52
C LYS A 28 10.22 -16.36 -3.44
N SER A 29 10.39 -16.66 -4.73
CA SER A 29 10.74 -15.70 -5.77
C SER A 29 9.55 -14.91 -6.33
N ALA A 30 8.31 -15.24 -5.93
CA ALA A 30 7.14 -14.52 -6.40
C ALA A 30 7.22 -13.05 -5.99
N PRO A 31 6.82 -12.11 -6.87
CA PRO A 31 6.70 -10.72 -6.48
C PRO A 31 5.77 -10.58 -5.28
N LYS A 32 6.01 -9.57 -4.46
CA LYS A 32 5.17 -9.27 -3.29
C LYS A 32 4.40 -7.96 -3.44
N VAL A 33 4.73 -7.16 -4.45
CA VAL A 33 4.08 -5.90 -4.77
C VAL A 33 3.68 -5.93 -6.24
N PHE A 34 2.39 -5.75 -6.49
CA PHE A 34 1.75 -5.89 -7.80
C PHE A 34 0.99 -4.63 -8.14
N TYR A 35 1.30 -4.05 -9.29
CA TYR A 35 0.59 -2.91 -9.83
C TYR A 35 -0.43 -3.38 -10.87
N PHE A 36 -1.67 -2.90 -10.78
CA PHE A 36 -2.70 -3.12 -11.79
C PHE A 36 -3.10 -1.80 -12.46
N ASP A 37 -2.80 -1.68 -13.77
CA ASP A 37 -3.07 -0.48 -14.56
C ASP A 37 -4.51 -0.41 -15.09
N GLY A 38 -5.33 -1.44 -14.89
CA GLY A 38 -6.65 -1.48 -15.52
C GLY A 38 -6.58 -1.66 -17.04
N TRP A 39 -7.61 -1.17 -17.71
CA TRP A 39 -7.75 -1.12 -19.17
C TRP A 39 -7.47 0.29 -19.68
N GLU A 40 -6.96 0.42 -20.90
CA GLU A 40 -6.86 1.70 -21.66
C GLU A 40 -6.59 2.92 -20.75
N TYR A 41 -5.39 2.99 -20.16
CA TYR A 41 -4.93 4.09 -19.30
C TYR A 41 -5.64 4.21 -17.92
N GLY A 42 -5.80 3.12 -17.17
CA GLY A 42 -6.32 3.20 -15.79
C GLY A 42 -7.79 2.82 -15.60
N LEU A 43 -8.55 2.61 -16.68
CA LEU A 43 -9.98 2.32 -16.59
C LEU A 43 -10.24 1.01 -15.85
N GLY A 44 -11.21 1.02 -14.96
CA GLY A 44 -11.62 -0.16 -14.20
C GLY A 44 -10.61 -0.67 -13.16
N ALA A 45 -9.41 -0.10 -13.05
CA ALA A 45 -8.39 -0.54 -12.09
C ALA A 45 -8.91 -0.52 -10.65
N SER A 46 -9.48 0.62 -10.24
CA SER A 46 -10.09 0.76 -8.92
C SER A 46 -11.34 -0.11 -8.74
N ALA A 47 -12.12 -0.35 -9.80
CA ALA A 47 -13.30 -1.22 -9.70
C ALA A 47 -12.91 -2.67 -9.45
N VAL A 48 -11.85 -3.16 -10.11
CA VAL A 48 -11.32 -4.52 -9.91
C VAL A 48 -10.73 -4.69 -8.51
N LEU A 49 -9.89 -3.76 -8.04
CA LEU A 49 -9.33 -3.83 -6.68
C LEU A 49 -10.45 -3.79 -5.63
N ARG A 50 -11.46 -2.95 -5.82
CA ARG A 50 -12.62 -2.87 -4.93
C ARG A 50 -13.42 -4.17 -4.92
N ALA A 51 -13.62 -4.80 -6.09
CA ALA A 51 -14.29 -6.11 -6.17
C ALA A 51 -13.54 -7.19 -5.37
N ILE A 52 -12.20 -7.20 -5.41
CA ILE A 52 -11.38 -8.13 -4.59
C ILE A 52 -11.51 -7.81 -3.10
N ALA A 53 -11.52 -6.53 -2.73
CA ALA A 53 -11.62 -6.12 -1.33
C ALA A 53 -12.99 -6.41 -0.70
N GLU A 54 -14.08 -6.13 -1.43
CA GLU A 54 -15.46 -6.33 -0.96
C GLU A 54 -15.89 -7.80 -1.01
N HIS A 55 -15.41 -8.55 -2.01
CA HIS A 55 -15.74 -9.95 -2.23
C HIS A 55 -14.48 -10.81 -2.45
N PRO A 56 -13.59 -10.90 -1.44
CA PRO A 56 -12.35 -11.66 -1.57
C PRO A 56 -12.64 -13.14 -1.81
N PRO A 57 -12.06 -13.76 -2.85
CA PRO A 57 -12.21 -15.19 -3.07
C PRO A 57 -11.76 -16.00 -1.84
N PRO A 58 -12.43 -17.12 -1.52
CA PRO A 58 -12.09 -17.94 -0.34
C PRO A 58 -10.62 -18.36 -0.27
N SER A 59 -9.99 -18.61 -1.43
CA SER A 59 -8.57 -18.98 -1.55
C SER A 59 -7.60 -17.92 -1.01
N LEU A 60 -8.00 -16.64 -0.97
CA LEU A 60 -7.19 -15.58 -0.36
C LEU A 60 -7.14 -15.75 1.16
N TRP A 61 -8.24 -16.15 1.80
CA TRP A 61 -8.29 -16.35 3.25
C TRP A 61 -7.51 -17.58 3.72
N GLU A 62 -7.26 -18.55 2.83
CA GLU A 62 -6.34 -19.66 3.12
C GLU A 62 -4.88 -19.19 3.20
N LYS A 63 -4.56 -18.06 2.56
CA LYS A 63 -3.19 -17.54 2.42
C LYS A 63 -2.89 -16.35 3.32
N PHE A 64 -3.89 -15.51 3.57
CA PHE A 64 -3.75 -14.27 4.32
C PHE A 64 -4.63 -14.30 5.55
N ASP A 65 -4.06 -13.88 6.67
CA ASP A 65 -4.76 -13.80 7.94
C ASP A 65 -5.55 -12.48 8.03
N LYS A 66 -5.16 -11.47 7.22
CA LYS A 66 -5.84 -10.17 7.08
C LYS A 66 -5.82 -9.69 5.63
N ILE A 67 -6.95 -9.19 5.17
CA ILE A 67 -7.06 -8.37 3.96
C ILE A 67 -7.33 -6.94 4.43
N ILE A 68 -6.52 -5.99 3.98
CA ILE A 68 -6.55 -4.59 4.41
C ILE A 68 -6.88 -3.76 3.17
N HIS A 69 -8.06 -3.16 3.15
CA HIS A 69 -8.50 -2.31 2.05
C HIS A 69 -8.24 -0.83 2.37
N ILE A 70 -7.35 -0.21 1.60
CA ILE A 70 -6.96 1.19 1.78
C ILE A 70 -7.39 1.97 0.54
N ASP A 71 -8.52 2.67 0.64
CA ASP A 71 -8.98 3.59 -0.39
C ASP A 71 -8.42 5.00 -0.16
N CYS A 72 -7.33 5.33 -0.85
CA CYS A 72 -6.78 6.68 -0.90
C CYS A 72 -6.92 7.29 -2.30
N THR A 73 -8.03 6.99 -2.99
CA THR A 73 -8.29 7.53 -4.33
C THR A 73 -8.27 9.04 -4.39
N ARG A 74 -8.73 9.70 -3.31
CA ARG A 74 -8.61 11.14 -3.09
C ARG A 74 -7.45 11.40 -2.14
N TRP A 75 -6.22 11.23 -2.65
CA TRP A 75 -5.02 11.44 -1.86
C TRP A 75 -5.00 12.84 -1.24
N LYS A 76 -4.60 12.91 0.03
CA LYS A 76 -4.42 14.17 0.77
C LYS A 76 -2.98 14.29 1.25
N SER A 77 -2.53 13.33 2.06
CA SER A 77 -1.19 13.32 2.66
C SER A 77 -0.87 11.94 3.23
N ARG A 78 0.38 11.74 3.67
CA ARG A 78 0.76 10.51 4.40
C ARG A 78 0.05 10.40 5.75
N ARG A 79 -0.22 11.54 6.41
CA ARG A 79 -1.08 11.60 7.60
C ARG A 79 -2.47 11.03 7.32
N ALA A 80 -3.09 11.41 6.19
CA ALA A 80 -4.42 10.90 5.82
C ALA A 80 -4.39 9.40 5.49
N LEU A 81 -3.30 8.90 4.89
CA LEU A 81 -3.09 7.46 4.68
C LEU A 81 -3.02 6.71 6.02
N GLN A 82 -2.28 7.19 7.02
CA GLN A 82 -2.25 6.56 8.34
C GLN A 82 -3.64 6.53 8.99
N ARG A 83 -4.43 7.61 8.85
CA ARG A 83 -5.82 7.63 9.34
C ARG A 83 -6.67 6.56 8.66
N ALA A 84 -6.58 6.44 7.32
CA ALA A 84 -7.29 5.41 6.58
C ALA A 84 -6.89 3.98 7.02
N ILE A 85 -5.60 3.75 7.26
CA ILE A 85 -5.13 2.47 7.80
C ILE A 85 -5.68 2.24 9.22
N ALA A 86 -5.63 3.23 10.10
CA ALA A 86 -6.14 3.10 11.46
C ALA A 86 -7.64 2.80 11.50
N ASP A 87 -8.42 3.43 10.62
CA ASP A 87 -9.86 3.18 10.46
C ASP A 87 -10.13 1.75 9.97
N GLU A 88 -9.42 1.31 8.93
CA GLU A 88 -9.53 -0.06 8.38
C GLU A 88 -9.17 -1.13 9.43
N LEU A 89 -8.16 -0.86 10.25
CA LEU A 89 -7.75 -1.74 11.34
C LEU A 89 -8.61 -1.59 12.61
N LYS A 90 -9.54 -0.64 12.64
CA LYS A 90 -10.41 -0.31 13.79
C LYS A 90 -9.62 0.03 15.05
N ILE A 91 -8.48 0.72 14.88
CA ILE A 91 -7.61 1.18 15.98
C ILE A 91 -7.66 2.70 16.18
N THR A 92 -8.57 3.40 15.50
CA THR A 92 -8.70 4.87 15.54
C THR A 92 -8.68 5.44 16.96
N GLN A 93 -9.35 4.79 17.92
CA GLN A 93 -9.37 5.21 19.32
C GLN A 93 -7.99 5.12 20.00
N GLN A 94 -7.15 4.16 19.61
CA GLN A 94 -5.82 3.97 20.19
C GLN A 94 -4.84 5.05 19.75
N VAL A 95 -5.04 5.61 18.55
CA VAL A 95 -4.13 6.57 17.91
C VAL A 95 -4.69 8.00 17.87
N ALA A 96 -5.91 8.21 18.35
CA ALA A 96 -6.58 9.52 18.32
C ALA A 96 -5.75 10.60 19.03
N ALA A 97 -5.24 10.31 20.23
CA ALA A 97 -4.44 11.27 20.98
C ALA A 97 -3.14 11.67 20.27
N ASP A 98 -2.47 10.72 19.60
CA ASP A 98 -1.25 11.01 18.84
C ASP A 98 -1.55 11.91 17.63
N PHE A 99 -2.66 11.61 16.94
CA PHE A 99 -3.15 12.42 15.84
C PHE A 99 -3.53 13.83 16.27
N ASP A 100 -4.31 13.98 17.33
CA ASP A 100 -4.79 15.28 17.81
C ASP A 100 -3.62 16.16 18.24
N ARG A 101 -2.70 15.60 19.05
CA ARG A 101 -1.49 16.29 19.49
C ARG A 101 -0.66 16.80 18.30
N GLN A 102 -0.39 15.93 17.33
CA GLN A 102 0.47 16.31 16.22
C GLN A 102 -0.23 17.24 15.23
N ASP A 103 -1.54 17.09 15.01
CA ASP A 103 -2.30 18.00 14.16
C ASP A 103 -2.37 19.40 14.76
N GLU A 104 -2.54 19.54 16.07
CA GLU A 104 -2.47 20.83 16.77
C GLU A 104 -1.09 21.48 16.59
N GLU A 105 0.01 20.73 16.82
CA GLU A 105 1.37 21.23 16.59
C GLU A 105 1.61 21.69 15.13
N ASP A 106 1.14 20.90 14.17
CA ASP A 106 1.24 21.21 12.74
C ASP A 106 0.40 22.48 12.41
N ASP A 107 -0.78 22.65 13.01
CA ASP A 107 -1.62 23.85 12.87
C ASP A 107 -0.96 25.09 13.47
N PHE A 108 -0.36 24.99 14.66
CA PHE A 108 0.39 26.09 15.28
C PHE A 108 1.59 26.54 14.45
N SER A 109 2.23 25.61 13.75
CA SER A 109 3.34 25.90 12.84
C SER A 109 2.92 26.37 11.45
N GLY A 110 1.60 26.37 11.16
CA GLY A 110 1.04 26.78 9.87
C GLY A 110 1.31 25.77 8.74
N LEU A 111 1.51 24.50 9.07
CA LEU A 111 1.80 23.46 8.10
C LEU A 111 0.54 23.05 7.32
N ASP A 112 0.63 23.07 5.99
CA ASP A 112 -0.45 22.64 5.12
C ASP A 112 -0.82 21.15 5.30
N GLN A 113 -2.11 20.84 5.26
CA GLN A 113 -2.62 19.47 5.47
C GLN A 113 -2.08 18.47 4.45
N GLY A 114 -1.83 18.90 3.21
CA GLY A 114 -1.27 18.07 2.15
C GLY A 114 0.20 17.71 2.39
N SER A 115 0.89 18.52 3.18
CA SER A 115 2.30 18.35 3.53
C SER A 115 2.53 17.53 4.80
N ARG A 116 1.47 17.19 5.54
CA ARG A 116 1.58 16.46 6.81
C ARG A 116 2.14 15.04 6.62
N ALA A 117 3.26 14.80 7.28
CA ALA A 117 3.91 13.50 7.32
C ALA A 117 3.18 12.52 8.25
N GLU A 118 3.52 11.25 8.11
CA GLU A 118 3.21 10.19 9.06
C GLU A 118 3.73 10.50 10.47
N ILE A 119 3.02 10.01 11.50
CA ILE A 119 3.43 10.09 12.90
C ILE A 119 4.16 8.79 13.26
N PRO A 120 5.41 8.85 13.76
CA PRO A 120 6.17 7.65 14.14
C PRO A 120 5.46 6.75 15.16
N ASP A 121 4.84 7.33 16.18
CA ASP A 121 4.13 6.57 17.22
C ASP A 121 2.93 5.81 16.65
N VAL A 122 2.15 6.45 15.77
CA VAL A 122 1.04 5.80 15.05
C VAL A 122 1.55 4.68 14.14
N THR A 123 2.69 4.89 13.45
CA THR A 123 3.33 3.85 12.63
C THR A 123 3.67 2.62 13.47
N ILE A 124 4.17 2.79 14.70
CA ILE A 124 4.48 1.68 15.61
C ILE A 124 3.20 0.94 16.01
N VAL A 125 2.11 1.64 16.32
CA VAL A 125 0.82 1.01 16.69
C VAL A 125 0.25 0.21 15.53
N ILE A 126 0.26 0.76 14.30
CA ILE A 126 -0.16 0.05 13.08
C ILE A 126 0.72 -1.20 12.86
N ALA A 127 2.04 -1.03 12.89
CA ALA A 127 2.98 -2.14 12.65
C ALA A 127 2.79 -3.28 13.66
N ARG A 128 2.61 -2.97 14.94
CA ARG A 128 2.31 -3.97 15.98
C ARG A 128 0.99 -4.69 15.75
N SER A 129 -0.03 -3.97 15.28
CA SER A 129 -1.35 -4.54 14.98
C SER A 129 -1.33 -5.53 13.80
N LEU A 130 -0.31 -5.45 12.96
CA LEU A 130 -0.15 -6.27 11.74
C LEU A 130 0.98 -7.30 11.80
N GLY A 131 1.99 -7.11 12.66
CA GLY A 131 3.26 -7.84 12.60
C GLY A 131 3.20 -9.36 12.75
N GLN A 132 2.10 -9.90 13.28
CA GLN A 132 1.87 -11.35 13.41
C GLN A 132 1.05 -11.97 12.27
N TYR A 133 0.56 -11.16 11.34
CA TYR A 133 -0.38 -11.58 10.31
C TYR A 133 0.25 -11.53 8.92
N ARG A 134 -0.01 -12.54 8.10
CA ARG A 134 0.21 -12.48 6.65
C ARG A 134 -0.89 -11.60 6.06
N CYS A 135 -0.51 -10.42 5.58
CA CYS A 135 -1.47 -9.43 5.11
C CYS A 135 -1.55 -9.41 3.58
N LEU A 136 -2.75 -9.24 3.04
CA LEU A 136 -2.96 -8.72 1.69
C LEU A 136 -3.41 -7.27 1.81
N VAL A 137 -2.60 -6.35 1.29
CA VAL A 137 -2.93 -4.92 1.24
C VAL A 137 -3.46 -4.61 -0.14
N ILE A 138 -4.68 -4.07 -0.22
CA ILE A 138 -5.30 -3.59 -1.46
C ILE A 138 -5.33 -2.07 -1.38
N PHE A 139 -4.48 -1.41 -2.17
CA PHE A 139 -4.24 0.02 -2.06
C PHE A 139 -4.66 0.78 -3.32
N HIS A 140 -5.63 1.68 -3.16
CA HIS A 140 -6.00 2.63 -4.20
C HIS A 140 -5.18 3.91 -4.02
N ASN A 141 -4.21 4.12 -4.91
CA ASN A 141 -3.30 5.24 -4.82
C ASN A 141 -3.82 6.44 -5.64
N GLY A 142 -4.29 7.47 -4.96
CA GLY A 142 -4.66 8.75 -5.57
C GLY A 142 -3.51 9.74 -5.70
N SER A 143 -2.31 9.41 -5.20
CA SER A 143 -1.15 10.29 -5.25
C SER A 143 -0.53 10.32 -6.64
N ASP A 144 0.43 11.22 -6.84
CA ASP A 144 1.13 11.34 -8.10
C ASP A 144 2.27 10.32 -8.27
N GLY A 145 2.55 9.46 -7.29
CA GLY A 145 3.69 8.55 -7.38
C GLY A 145 3.63 7.36 -6.44
N MET A 146 4.77 6.70 -6.28
CA MET A 146 4.92 5.61 -5.34
C MET A 146 4.84 6.09 -3.90
N VAL A 147 4.05 5.41 -3.09
CA VAL A 147 3.92 5.69 -1.66
C VAL A 147 4.63 4.59 -0.87
N ASP A 148 5.50 4.99 0.04
CA ASP A 148 6.12 4.08 0.99
C ASP A 148 5.12 3.70 2.08
N LEU A 149 4.45 2.55 1.90
CA LEU A 149 3.48 2.05 2.87
C LEU A 149 4.15 1.62 4.19
N ALA A 150 5.45 1.26 4.16
CA ALA A 150 6.16 0.82 5.36
C ALA A 150 6.37 1.98 6.34
N SER A 151 6.61 3.19 5.83
CA SER A 151 6.71 4.38 6.68
C SER A 151 5.40 4.68 7.41
N CYS A 152 4.25 4.23 6.86
CA CYS A 152 2.93 4.33 7.47
C CYS A 152 2.54 3.11 8.33
N GLY A 153 3.45 2.16 8.56
CA GLY A 153 3.25 1.01 9.46
C GLY A 153 2.80 -0.29 8.79
N ILE A 154 2.64 -0.33 7.47
CA ILE A 154 2.37 -1.59 6.76
C ILE A 154 3.63 -2.48 6.79
N PRO A 155 3.54 -3.75 7.23
CA PRO A 155 4.69 -4.63 7.28
C PRO A 155 5.38 -4.77 5.91
N PRO A 156 6.72 -4.65 5.84
CA PRO A 156 7.46 -4.85 4.61
C PRO A 156 7.16 -6.21 3.96
N PRO A 157 6.69 -6.24 2.70
CA PRO A 157 6.30 -7.48 2.02
C PRO A 157 7.39 -8.56 1.97
N GLN A 158 8.66 -8.15 1.98
CA GLN A 158 9.82 -9.05 1.93
C GLN A 158 10.04 -9.83 3.24
N LEU A 159 9.49 -9.36 4.36
CA LEU A 159 9.79 -9.91 5.69
C LEU A 159 8.60 -10.64 6.33
N PHE A 160 7.36 -10.23 6.05
CA PHE A 160 6.19 -10.65 6.84
C PHE A 160 5.14 -11.45 6.05
N GLY A 161 5.52 -12.07 4.93
CA GLY A 161 4.57 -12.81 4.08
C GLY A 161 3.44 -11.94 3.52
N THR A 162 3.63 -10.61 3.55
CA THR A 162 2.65 -9.62 3.11
C THR A 162 2.70 -9.48 1.60
N LYS A 163 1.54 -9.27 0.96
CA LYS A 163 1.44 -8.85 -0.44
C LYS A 163 0.72 -7.52 -0.55
N VAL A 164 1.10 -6.74 -1.55
CA VAL A 164 0.46 -5.47 -1.89
C VAL A 164 -0.04 -5.55 -3.32
N LEU A 165 -1.34 -5.41 -3.50
CA LEU A 165 -1.98 -5.11 -4.78
C LEU A 165 -2.35 -3.64 -4.78
N TRP A 166 -1.90 -2.88 -5.78
CA TRP A 166 -2.21 -1.47 -5.84
C TRP A 166 -2.48 -0.99 -7.25
N CYS A 167 -3.24 0.10 -7.36
CA CYS A 167 -3.50 0.78 -8.63
C CYS A 167 -3.40 2.30 -8.44
N PHE A 168 -3.22 3.03 -9.54
CA PHE A 168 -3.54 4.46 -9.54
C PHE A 168 -5.05 4.67 -9.68
N SER A 169 -5.52 5.80 -9.20
CA SER A 169 -6.94 6.16 -9.28
C SER A 169 -7.24 6.76 -10.65
N GLY A 170 -8.12 6.12 -11.42
CA GLY A 170 -8.42 6.43 -12.84
C GLY A 170 -9.18 7.74 -13.10
N GLY A 171 -9.05 8.75 -12.24
CA GLY A 171 -9.64 10.08 -12.44
C GLY A 171 -8.80 11.01 -13.30
N GLN A 172 -7.53 10.68 -13.53
CA GLN A 172 -6.66 11.38 -14.47
C GLN A 172 -6.12 10.34 -15.45
N LEU A 173 -6.25 10.60 -16.75
CA LEU A 173 -5.52 9.84 -17.77
C LEU A 173 -4.03 10.06 -17.49
N ARG A 174 -3.36 9.06 -16.94
CA ARG A 174 -1.93 9.15 -16.64
C ARG A 174 -1.18 8.48 -17.77
N ASP A 175 -0.34 9.24 -18.46
CA ASP A 175 0.73 8.65 -19.25
C ASP A 175 1.76 8.07 -18.28
N ASN A 176 1.60 6.79 -17.99
CA ASN A 176 2.48 6.07 -17.07
C ASN A 176 3.83 5.70 -17.70
N SER A 177 4.07 5.99 -19.00
CA SER A 177 5.30 5.59 -19.71
C SER A 177 6.57 6.16 -19.07
N GLY A 178 6.58 7.43 -18.68
CA GLY A 178 7.74 8.08 -18.03
C GLY A 178 7.99 7.69 -16.57
N PHE A 179 7.00 7.10 -15.89
CA PHE A 179 7.11 6.66 -14.49
C PHE A 179 7.92 5.37 -14.33
N PHE A 180 7.90 4.52 -15.36
CA PHE A 180 8.56 3.22 -15.36
C PHE A 180 9.96 3.23 -15.99
N GLU A 181 10.29 4.25 -16.80
CA GLU A 181 11.58 4.37 -17.49
C GLU A 181 12.68 5.02 -16.63
N THR A 182 12.34 5.83 -15.62
CA THR A 182 13.30 6.61 -14.83
C THR A 182 13.78 5.97 -13.52
N ARG A 183 13.25 4.82 -13.09
CA ARG A 183 13.52 4.29 -11.73
C ARG A 183 14.02 2.84 -11.62
N THR A 184 14.51 2.25 -12.70
CA THR A 184 15.37 1.05 -12.62
C THR A 184 16.68 1.30 -11.84
N TYR A 185 17.04 2.56 -11.55
CA TYR A 185 18.33 2.91 -10.93
C TYR A 185 18.28 3.48 -9.51
N HIS A 186 17.11 3.75 -8.90
CA HIS A 186 17.07 4.51 -7.64
C HIS A 186 16.08 4.04 -6.57
N SER A 187 15.72 2.74 -6.55
CA SER A 187 14.88 2.18 -5.46
C SER A 187 15.46 0.93 -4.80
N SER A 188 16.71 0.57 -5.07
CA SER A 188 17.40 -0.49 -4.32
C SER A 188 18.36 0.01 -3.24
N VAL A 189 18.66 1.32 -3.18
CA VAL A 189 19.73 1.86 -2.33
C VAL A 189 19.21 2.46 -1.02
N PHE A 190 18.00 3.04 -1.01
CA PHE A 190 17.49 3.73 0.18
C PHE A 190 16.95 2.77 1.27
N PHE A 191 16.44 1.61 0.86
CA PHE A 191 15.93 0.60 1.81
C PHE A 191 17.03 -0.23 2.49
N MET A 192 18.26 -0.22 1.94
CA MET A 192 19.39 -0.95 2.51
C MET A 192 20.10 -0.14 3.60
N LEU A 193 20.08 1.20 3.53
CA LEU A 193 20.83 2.05 4.48
C LEU A 193 20.21 2.06 5.89
N LEU A 194 18.89 1.91 6.02
CA LEU A 194 18.25 1.83 7.35
C LEU A 194 18.49 0.49 8.06
N ILE A 195 18.76 -0.60 7.32
CA ILE A 195 19.15 -1.89 7.91
C ILE A 195 20.60 -1.87 8.40
N PHE A 196 21.50 -1.14 7.72
CA PHE A 196 22.88 -0.94 8.17
C PHE A 196 23.01 0.05 9.33
N LEU A 197 22.14 1.06 9.42
CA LEU A 197 22.16 2.02 10.53
C LEU A 197 21.46 1.49 11.80
N ALA A 198 20.55 0.51 11.68
CA ALA A 198 19.92 -0.13 12.83
C ALA A 198 20.75 -1.28 13.44
N ASN A 199 21.77 -1.79 12.73
CA ASN A 199 22.69 -2.82 13.23
C ASN A 199 24.08 -2.24 13.51
N GLY A 200 24.11 -1.19 14.34
CA GLY A 200 25.35 -0.69 14.92
C GLY A 200 26.02 -1.76 15.78
N MET A 201 27.08 -2.36 15.22
CA MET A 201 28.23 -3.01 15.86
C MET A 201 27.96 -4.16 16.86
N GLN A 202 28.44 -5.36 16.54
CA GLN A 202 29.74 -5.84 17.04
C GLN A 202 30.11 -7.17 16.36
N TYR A 203 31.42 -7.32 16.17
CA TYR A 203 32.23 -8.30 15.43
C TYR A 203 31.76 -9.75 15.36
#